data_AF-A0A140B3F3-F1
#
_entry.id   AF-A0A140B3F3-F1
#
_cell.length_a   1.000
_cell.length_b   1.000
_cell.length_c   1.000
_cell.angle_alpha   90.00
_cell.angle_beta   90.00
_cell.angle_gamma   90.00
#
_symmetry.space_group_name_H-M   'P 1'
#
loop_
_entity.id
_entity.type
_entity.pdbx_description
1 polymer ?
#
loop_
_entity_poly.entity_id
_entity_poly.type
_entity_poly.pdbx_seq_one_letter_code
_entity_poly.pdbx_strand_id
1 'polypeptide(L)'
;CSSCKGKRLSLVALSVKLDGKDIQELSNLSVMDSYSFFEKIELDEFDAKISREILKEIKSRLKFLVDVGLSYLFLDRVSGTLSGGEAQRIRLATQVGSALAGVLYVLDEPSIGLHQRDNEKLISTLVNLKELGNTVIVVEHDEQTLRTADYIIDVGPGAGIYGGEVVAKGTLADILSNDNSLTGKYLSGQLKVEVPKVRRKAGEAEIVLLNANKNNLKNINVHIPLGVFTVITGVSGSGKSTLLNEVLYPALDSRLKSNTSYFDGFEDIVGYEQIDKVIQIN
;
A
#
# COMPACT_ATOMS: atom_id res chain seq x y z
N CYS A 1 -24.21 -9.67 -14.51
CA CYS A 1 -25.55 -10.21 -14.17
C CYS A 1 -26.59 -9.12 -14.35
N SER A 2 -27.57 -9.32 -15.24
CA SER A 2 -28.63 -8.33 -15.54
C SER A 2 -29.63 -8.16 -14.40
N SER A 3 -29.92 -9.22 -13.64
CA SER A 3 -30.90 -9.22 -12.55
C SER A 3 -30.45 -8.37 -11.35
N CYS A 4 -29.24 -8.57 -10.85
CA CYS A 4 -28.72 -7.80 -9.71
C CYS A 4 -27.90 -6.57 -10.10
N LYS A 5 -27.73 -6.30 -11.41
CA LYS A 5 -26.91 -5.19 -11.95
C LYS A 5 -25.51 -5.08 -11.32
N GLY A 6 -24.89 -6.23 -10.99
CA GLY A 6 -23.58 -6.27 -10.35
C GLY A 6 -23.59 -6.20 -8.82
N LYS A 7 -24.74 -5.94 -8.18
CA LYS A 7 -24.88 -5.83 -6.72
C LYS A 7 -24.87 -7.18 -5.96
N ARG A 8 -24.85 -8.31 -6.67
CA ARG A 8 -24.75 -9.69 -6.12
C ARG A 8 -25.86 -10.16 -5.16
N LEU A 9 -26.81 -9.30 -4.80
CA LEU A 9 -27.89 -9.58 -3.85
C LEU A 9 -29.29 -9.52 -4.48
N SER A 10 -30.27 -10.10 -3.80
CA SER A 10 -31.68 -10.07 -4.21
C SER A 10 -32.30 -8.69 -4.02
N LEU A 11 -33.38 -8.39 -4.75
CA LEU A 11 -34.10 -7.11 -4.59
C LEU A 11 -34.64 -6.93 -3.16
N VAL A 12 -35.07 -8.01 -2.51
CA VAL A 12 -35.56 -7.96 -1.12
C VAL A 12 -34.44 -7.53 -0.17
N ALA A 13 -33.22 -8.08 -0.32
CA ALA A 13 -32.08 -7.68 0.49
C ALA A 13 -31.67 -6.21 0.25
N LEU A 14 -31.77 -5.75 -1.00
CA LEU A 14 -31.45 -4.36 -1.37
C LEU A 14 -32.53 -3.34 -0.96
N SER A 15 -33.73 -3.79 -0.59
CA SER A 15 -34.79 -2.91 -0.05
C SER A 15 -34.57 -2.53 1.41
N VAL A 16 -33.70 -3.25 2.13
CA VAL A 16 -33.33 -2.92 3.52
C VAL A 16 -32.31 -1.79 3.49
N LYS A 17 -32.62 -0.70 4.20
CA LYS A 17 -31.81 0.51 4.21
C LYS A 17 -31.41 0.90 5.63
N LEU A 18 -30.19 1.39 5.76
CA LEU A 18 -29.65 2.01 6.96
C LEU A 18 -29.28 3.45 6.60
N ASP A 19 -29.94 4.41 7.25
CA ASP A 19 -29.82 5.85 6.95
C ASP A 19 -29.90 6.15 5.43
N GLY A 20 -30.93 5.58 4.79
CA GLY A 20 -31.21 5.77 3.36
C GLY A 20 -30.35 4.95 2.39
N LYS A 21 -29.31 4.25 2.87
CA LYS A 21 -28.40 3.44 2.03
C LYS A 21 -28.64 1.94 2.15
N ASP A 22 -28.64 1.23 1.03
CA ASP A 22 -28.65 -0.23 0.99
C ASP A 22 -27.24 -0.82 1.29
N ILE A 23 -27.16 -2.13 1.58
CA ILE A 23 -25.90 -2.81 1.92
C ILE A 23 -24.85 -2.72 0.80
N GLN A 24 -25.27 -2.68 -0.48
CA GLN A 24 -24.32 -2.54 -1.58
C GLN A 24 -23.83 -1.09 -1.69
N GLU A 25 -24.69 -0.10 -1.49
CA GLU A 25 -24.29 1.30 -1.45
C GLU A 25 -23.27 1.55 -0.33
N LEU A 26 -23.45 0.90 0.83
CA LEU A 26 -22.46 0.94 1.92
C LEU A 26 -21.16 0.19 1.59
N SER A 27 -21.25 -0.92 0.87
CA SER A 27 -20.08 -1.71 0.45
C SER A 27 -19.27 -1.03 -0.66
N ASN A 28 -19.93 -0.17 -1.45
CA ASN A 28 -19.30 0.65 -2.50
C ASN A 28 -18.73 1.96 -1.96
N LEU A 29 -18.67 2.14 -0.63
CA LEU A 29 -17.91 3.24 -0.02
C LEU A 29 -16.45 2.82 0.15
N SER A 30 -15.56 3.81 0.14
CA SER A 30 -14.20 3.59 0.62
C SER A 30 -14.22 3.28 2.12
N VAL A 31 -13.20 2.60 2.64
CA VAL A 31 -13.04 2.33 4.07
C VAL A 31 -13.17 3.62 4.89
N MET A 32 -12.59 4.72 4.42
CA MET A 32 -12.70 6.03 5.08
C MET A 32 -14.13 6.57 5.10
N ASP A 33 -14.83 6.46 3.97
CA ASP A 33 -16.20 6.95 3.84
C ASP A 33 -17.16 6.07 4.65
N SER A 34 -16.98 4.75 4.66
CA SER A 34 -17.70 3.82 5.52
C SER A 34 -17.46 4.13 6.99
N TYR A 35 -16.20 4.36 7.39
CA TYR A 35 -15.87 4.72 8.78
C TYR A 35 -16.57 6.01 9.19
N SER A 36 -16.50 7.04 8.33
CA SER A 36 -17.14 8.33 8.56
C SER A 36 -18.67 8.23 8.60
N PHE A 37 -19.27 7.36 7.78
CA PHE A 37 -20.70 7.07 7.79
C PHE A 37 -21.14 6.48 9.13
N PHE A 38 -20.48 5.40 9.59
CA PHE A 38 -20.85 4.77 10.86
C PHE A 38 -20.53 5.65 12.07
N GLU A 39 -19.56 6.54 11.99
CA GLU A 39 -19.30 7.53 13.06
C GLU A 39 -20.43 8.54 13.21
N LYS A 40 -21.07 8.95 12.11
CA LYS A 40 -22.09 10.00 12.07
C LYS A 40 -23.52 9.49 12.06
N ILE A 41 -23.72 8.18 11.95
CA ILE A 41 -25.06 7.61 11.86
C ILE A 41 -25.87 7.94 13.13
N GLU A 42 -27.06 8.51 12.91
CA GLU A 42 -28.02 8.78 13.97
C GLU A 42 -29.09 7.68 13.95
N LEU A 43 -29.28 7.02 15.09
CA LEU A 43 -30.26 5.98 15.28
C LEU A 43 -31.19 6.39 16.42
N ASP A 44 -32.44 5.91 16.36
CA ASP A 44 -33.33 6.06 17.51
C ASP A 44 -32.82 5.27 18.72
N GLU A 45 -33.39 5.54 19.89
CA GLU A 45 -32.92 4.95 21.15
C GLU A 45 -32.99 3.41 21.15
N PHE A 46 -33.99 2.84 20.47
CA PHE A 46 -34.20 1.40 20.42
C PHE A 46 -33.16 0.73 19.51
N ASP A 47 -32.99 1.23 18.29
CA ASP A 47 -32.02 0.73 17.32
C ASP A 47 -30.59 0.92 17.82
N ALA A 48 -30.27 2.07 18.43
CA ALA A 48 -28.96 2.32 19.03
C ALA A 48 -28.65 1.33 20.16
N LYS A 49 -29.65 0.91 20.95
CA LYS A 49 -29.47 -0.06 22.03
C LYS A 49 -29.17 -1.47 21.50
N ILE A 50 -29.87 -1.90 20.45
CA ILE A 50 -29.69 -3.24 19.86
C ILE A 50 -28.38 -3.32 19.07
N SER A 51 -28.05 -2.28 18.32
CA SER A 51 -26.90 -2.27 17.41
C SER A 51 -25.58 -1.88 18.06
N ARG A 52 -25.57 -1.48 19.34
CA ARG A 52 -24.39 -0.93 20.04
C ARG A 52 -23.11 -1.74 19.85
N GLU A 53 -23.13 -3.03 20.17
CA GLU A 53 -21.93 -3.87 20.07
C GLU A 53 -21.53 -4.14 18.61
N ILE A 54 -22.51 -4.25 17.70
CA ILE A 54 -22.27 -4.44 16.27
C ILE A 54 -21.60 -3.19 15.67
N LEU A 55 -22.13 -2.00 15.97
CA LEU A 55 -21.56 -0.73 15.51
C LEU A 55 -20.17 -0.50 16.07
N LYS A 56 -19.94 -0.84 17.36
CA LYS A 56 -18.63 -0.78 17.98
C LYS A 56 -17.62 -1.66 17.22
N GLU A 57 -18.00 -2.89 16.89
CA GLU A 57 -17.16 -3.83 16.15
C GLU A 57 -16.87 -3.34 14.72
N ILE A 58 -17.90 -2.87 13.99
CA ILE A 58 -17.75 -2.32 12.63
C ILE A 58 -16.80 -1.12 12.65
N LYS A 59 -17.03 -0.15 13.55
CA LYS A 59 -16.18 1.03 13.69
C LYS A 59 -14.73 0.65 14.00
N SER A 60 -14.53 -0.29 14.92
CA SER A 60 -13.18 -0.74 15.30
C SER A 60 -12.45 -1.36 14.10
N ARG A 61 -13.11 -2.26 13.34
CA ARG A 61 -12.49 -2.91 12.16
C ARG A 61 -12.17 -1.91 11.06
N LEU A 62 -13.08 -1.00 10.77
CA LEU A 62 -12.87 0.07 9.79
C LEU A 62 -11.72 0.98 10.23
N LYS A 63 -11.65 1.35 11.51
CA LYS A 63 -10.55 2.12 12.08
C LYS A 63 -9.20 1.41 11.89
N PHE A 64 -9.11 0.11 12.16
CA PHE A 64 -7.86 -0.62 11.94
C PHE A 64 -7.40 -0.59 10.49
N LEU A 65 -8.32 -0.72 9.52
CA LEU A 65 -8.00 -0.58 8.10
C LEU A 65 -7.50 0.83 7.76
N VAL A 66 -8.06 1.88 8.37
CA VAL A 66 -7.58 3.26 8.23
C VAL A 66 -6.18 3.43 8.83
N ASP A 67 -5.94 2.84 10.00
CA ASP A 67 -4.67 2.94 10.72
C ASP A 67 -3.54 2.24 9.96
N VAL A 68 -3.81 1.11 9.28
CA VAL A 68 -2.82 0.48 8.40
C VAL A 68 -2.72 1.10 6.99
N GLY A 69 -3.31 2.28 6.77
CA GLY A 69 -3.17 3.02 5.50
C GLY A 69 -3.99 2.46 4.33
N LEU A 70 -5.06 1.72 4.60
CA LEU A 70 -5.95 1.15 3.59
C LEU A 70 -7.27 1.92 3.43
N SER A 71 -7.29 3.18 3.87
CA SER A 71 -8.48 4.04 3.90
C SER A 71 -9.10 4.28 2.51
N TYR A 72 -8.32 4.14 1.43
CA TYR A 72 -8.75 4.34 0.04
C TYR A 72 -9.41 3.10 -0.60
N LEU A 73 -9.31 1.93 0.03
CA LEU A 73 -9.91 0.71 -0.49
C LEU A 73 -11.43 0.75 -0.39
N PHE A 74 -12.12 0.18 -1.36
CA PHE A 74 -13.56 -0.07 -1.29
C PHE A 74 -13.82 -1.43 -0.62
N LEU A 75 -14.89 -1.53 0.16
CA LEU A 75 -15.22 -2.78 0.88
C LEU A 75 -15.61 -3.93 -0.07
N ASP A 76 -16.14 -3.60 -1.25
CA ASP A 76 -16.52 -4.56 -2.28
C ASP A 76 -15.37 -4.96 -3.24
N ARG A 77 -14.16 -4.40 -3.04
CA ARG A 77 -12.98 -4.69 -3.89
C ARG A 77 -12.65 -6.18 -3.85
N VAL A 78 -12.47 -6.77 -5.04
CA VAL A 78 -12.15 -8.19 -5.18
C VAL A 78 -10.75 -8.48 -4.64
N SER A 79 -10.63 -9.47 -3.75
CA SER A 79 -9.37 -9.82 -3.07
C SER A 79 -8.21 -10.13 -4.02
N GLY A 80 -8.49 -10.75 -5.18
CA GLY A 80 -7.47 -11.07 -6.20
C GLY A 80 -6.86 -9.84 -6.90
N THR A 81 -7.41 -8.64 -6.69
CA THR A 81 -6.88 -7.39 -7.26
C THR A 81 -5.99 -6.60 -6.30
N LEU A 82 -5.80 -7.10 -5.08
CA LEU A 82 -4.96 -6.45 -4.08
C LEU A 82 -3.48 -6.71 -4.39
N SER A 83 -2.66 -5.69 -4.18
CA SER A 83 -1.20 -5.86 -4.13
C SER A 83 -0.78 -6.69 -2.92
N GLY A 84 0.42 -7.29 -2.96
CA GLY A 84 0.97 -8.06 -1.84
C GLY A 84 0.96 -7.27 -0.52
N GLY A 85 1.42 -6.02 -0.55
CA GLY A 85 1.41 -5.13 0.61
C GLY A 85 0.00 -4.75 1.09
N GLU A 86 -0.97 -4.57 0.19
CA GLU A 86 -2.37 -4.38 0.59
C GLU A 86 -2.93 -5.62 1.30
N ALA A 87 -2.74 -6.82 0.73
CA ALA A 87 -3.22 -8.06 1.32
C ALA A 87 -2.58 -8.34 2.69
N GLN A 88 -1.28 -8.10 2.82
CA GLN A 88 -0.56 -8.20 4.08
C GLN A 88 -1.11 -7.26 5.14
N ARG A 89 -1.36 -5.99 4.80
CA ARG A 89 -1.92 -4.99 5.74
C ARG A 89 -3.38 -5.29 6.12
N ILE A 90 -4.19 -5.86 5.22
CA ILE A 90 -5.53 -6.36 5.59
C ILE A 90 -5.40 -7.49 6.63
N ARG A 91 -4.46 -8.41 6.42
CA ARG A 91 -4.21 -9.49 7.39
C ARG A 91 -3.77 -8.91 8.73
N LEU A 92 -2.88 -7.92 8.74
CA LEU A 92 -2.45 -7.22 9.96
C LEU A 92 -3.64 -6.58 10.68
N ALA A 93 -4.45 -5.77 10.00
CA ALA A 93 -5.63 -5.14 10.59
C ALA A 93 -6.62 -6.16 11.18
N THR A 94 -6.78 -7.31 10.52
CA THR A 94 -7.63 -8.41 11.02
C THR A 94 -7.07 -9.02 12.30
N GLN A 95 -5.74 -9.15 12.42
CA GLN A 95 -5.10 -9.67 13.64
C GLN A 95 -5.13 -8.67 14.80
N VAL A 96 -5.01 -7.37 14.53
CA VAL A 96 -5.15 -6.35 15.57
C VAL A 96 -6.57 -6.37 16.14
N GLY A 97 -7.57 -6.54 15.27
CA GLY A 97 -8.97 -6.59 15.67
C GLY A 97 -9.38 -7.84 16.47
N SER A 98 -8.62 -8.94 16.43
CA SER A 98 -8.93 -10.11 17.26
C SER A 98 -8.52 -9.94 18.72
N ALA A 99 -7.77 -8.88 19.06
CA ALA A 99 -7.34 -8.54 20.42
C ALA A 99 -6.74 -9.73 21.20
N LEU A 100 -6.02 -10.60 20.49
CA LEU A 100 -5.34 -11.74 21.11
C LEU A 100 -4.15 -11.25 21.94
N ALA A 101 -3.86 -11.96 23.03
CA ALA A 101 -2.69 -11.75 23.89
C ALA A 101 -1.87 -13.05 23.98
N GLY A 102 -0.56 -12.94 24.20
CA GLY A 102 0.34 -14.10 24.28
C GLY A 102 0.65 -14.75 22.92
N VAL A 103 0.44 -14.04 21.82
CA VAL A 103 0.75 -14.50 20.45
C VAL A 103 2.12 -13.98 20.01
N LEU A 104 2.84 -14.79 19.23
CA LEU A 104 4.03 -14.37 18.51
C LEU A 104 3.66 -14.04 17.06
N TYR A 105 3.71 -12.76 16.70
CA TYR A 105 3.52 -12.28 15.34
C TYR A 105 4.86 -12.18 14.63
N VAL A 106 4.95 -12.77 13.43
CA VAL A 106 6.11 -12.68 12.55
C VAL A 106 5.68 -11.99 11.26
N LEU A 107 6.31 -10.88 10.93
CA LEU A 107 6.01 -10.05 9.76
C LEU A 107 7.24 -9.91 8.87
N ASP A 108 7.02 -9.96 7.57
CA ASP A 108 8.04 -9.85 6.54
C ASP A 108 7.84 -8.55 5.75
N GLU A 109 8.68 -7.54 6.00
CA GLU A 109 8.68 -6.22 5.37
C GLU A 109 7.28 -5.56 5.22
N PRO A 110 6.55 -5.32 6.33
CA PRO A 110 5.20 -4.76 6.28
C PRO A 110 5.11 -3.33 5.71
N SER A 111 6.23 -2.60 5.62
CA SER A 111 6.29 -1.29 4.98
C SER A 111 6.26 -1.34 3.44
N ILE A 112 6.36 -2.52 2.81
CA ILE A 112 6.34 -2.66 1.34
C ILE A 112 5.09 -2.00 0.74
N GLY A 113 5.33 -1.15 -0.26
CA GLY A 113 4.27 -0.45 -1.00
C GLY A 113 3.52 0.59 -0.17
N LEU A 114 4.04 0.93 1.01
CA LEU A 114 3.57 2.02 1.84
C LEU A 114 4.41 3.29 1.56
N HIS A 115 3.76 4.44 1.61
CA HIS A 115 4.46 5.71 1.49
C HIS A 115 5.03 6.12 2.86
N GLN A 116 6.19 6.80 2.90
CA GLN A 116 6.86 7.17 4.16
C GLN A 116 5.92 7.87 5.16
N ARG A 117 5.03 8.74 4.66
CA ARG A 117 4.02 9.43 5.48
C ARG A 117 3.11 8.48 6.28
N ASP A 118 2.75 7.34 5.70
CA ASP A 118 1.80 6.41 6.33
C ASP A 118 2.52 5.36 7.19
N ASN A 119 3.86 5.33 7.16
CA ASN A 119 4.70 4.41 7.92
C ASN A 119 4.58 4.59 9.44
N GLU A 120 4.42 5.83 9.91
CA GLU A 120 4.15 6.14 11.32
C GLU A 120 2.95 5.36 11.87
N LYS A 121 1.88 5.25 11.06
CA LYS A 121 0.68 4.56 11.48
C LYS A 121 0.88 3.04 11.55
N LEU A 122 1.63 2.49 10.60
CA LEU A 122 2.03 1.08 10.63
C LEU A 122 2.83 0.78 11.90
N ILE A 123 3.86 1.58 12.19
CA ILE A 123 4.69 1.43 13.39
C ILE A 123 3.83 1.53 14.65
N SER A 124 2.92 2.50 14.73
CA SER A 124 2.01 2.63 15.88
C SER A 124 1.11 1.40 16.08
N THR A 125 0.71 0.75 14.99
CA THR A 125 -0.09 -0.47 15.01
C THR A 125 0.72 -1.66 15.54
N LEU A 126 2.00 -1.78 15.12
CA LEU A 126 2.91 -2.82 15.61
C LEU A 126 3.23 -2.63 17.11
N VAL A 127 3.43 -1.39 17.54
CA VAL A 127 3.60 -1.06 18.96
C VAL A 127 2.34 -1.44 19.74
N ASN A 128 1.15 -1.10 19.24
CA ASN A 128 -0.10 -1.48 19.91
C ASN A 128 -0.25 -3.01 20.03
N LEU A 129 0.12 -3.79 19.00
CA LEU A 129 0.12 -5.26 19.10
C LEU A 129 1.01 -5.75 20.24
N LYS A 130 2.20 -5.16 20.39
CA LYS A 130 3.10 -5.46 21.52
C LYS A 130 2.46 -5.09 22.86
N GLU A 131 1.88 -3.90 22.99
CA GLU A 131 1.25 -3.43 24.23
C GLU A 131 0.04 -4.27 24.67
N LEU A 132 -0.60 -5.00 23.75
CA LEU A 132 -1.63 -6.00 24.06
C LEU A 132 -1.07 -7.28 24.71
N GLY A 133 0.24 -7.36 24.97
CA GLY A 133 0.91 -8.51 25.57
C GLY A 133 1.36 -9.56 24.55
N ASN A 134 1.64 -9.15 23.32
CA ASN A 134 2.16 -10.02 22.27
C ASN A 134 3.65 -9.77 22.02
N THR A 135 4.29 -10.73 21.36
CA THR A 135 5.64 -10.55 20.81
C THR A 135 5.52 -10.28 19.32
N VAL A 136 6.25 -9.29 18.80
CA VAL A 136 6.22 -8.91 17.39
C VAL A 136 7.66 -8.97 16.85
N ILE A 137 7.90 -9.85 15.88
CA ILE A 137 9.15 -9.95 15.13
C ILE A 137 8.89 -9.43 13.73
N VAL A 138 9.71 -8.49 13.28
CA VAL A 138 9.57 -7.85 11.98
C VAL A 138 10.90 -7.89 11.24
N VAL A 139 10.88 -8.41 10.01
CA VAL A 139 11.96 -8.19 9.04
C VAL A 139 11.72 -6.84 8.39
N GLU A 140 12.66 -5.90 8.50
CA GLU A 140 12.52 -4.54 7.98
C GLU A 140 13.87 -3.93 7.62
N HIS A 141 13.80 -2.92 6.75
CA HIS A 141 14.93 -2.11 6.33
C HIS A 141 14.67 -0.60 6.49
N ASP A 142 13.44 -0.21 6.82
CA ASP A 142 13.08 1.18 7.08
C ASP A 142 13.73 1.72 8.37
N GLU A 143 14.39 2.87 8.24
CA GLU A 143 15.11 3.53 9.33
C GLU A 143 14.19 3.88 10.50
N GLN A 144 12.98 4.34 10.23
CA GLN A 144 12.04 4.76 11.29
C GLN A 144 11.60 3.57 12.13
N THR A 145 11.36 2.43 11.50
CA THR A 145 11.02 1.17 12.17
C THR A 145 12.19 0.67 13.03
N LEU A 146 13.40 0.64 12.47
CA LEU A 146 14.61 0.25 13.21
C LEU A 146 14.85 1.14 14.43
N ARG A 147 14.62 2.45 14.29
CA ARG A 147 14.76 3.40 15.42
C ARG A 147 13.71 3.23 16.51
N THR A 148 12.54 2.69 16.17
CA THR A 148 11.42 2.49 17.11
C THR A 148 11.49 1.11 17.79
N ALA A 149 12.26 0.17 17.23
CA ALA A 149 12.36 -1.18 17.73
C ALA A 149 12.94 -1.23 19.16
N ASP A 150 12.31 -2.03 20.03
CA ASP A 150 12.82 -2.27 21.38
C ASP A 150 14.13 -3.10 21.35
N TYR A 151 14.27 -3.96 20.34
CA TYR A 151 15.41 -4.86 20.16
C TYR A 151 15.64 -5.14 18.67
N ILE A 152 16.90 -5.14 18.24
CA ILE A 152 17.32 -5.34 16.85
C ILE A 152 18.26 -6.54 16.79
N ILE A 153 18.11 -7.36 15.75
CA ILE A 153 19.05 -8.42 15.37
C ILE A 153 19.52 -8.11 13.96
N ASP A 154 20.81 -7.79 13.81
CA ASP A 154 21.44 -7.52 12.54
C ASP A 154 22.07 -8.80 11.99
N VAL A 155 21.63 -9.22 10.80
CA VAL A 155 22.08 -10.44 10.14
C VAL A 155 22.96 -10.06 8.95
N GLY A 156 24.13 -10.67 8.84
CA GLY A 156 25.11 -10.34 7.80
C GLY A 156 26.31 -11.29 7.87
N PRO A 157 27.55 -10.81 7.56
CA PRO A 157 27.92 -9.46 7.11
C PRO A 157 27.62 -9.17 5.63
N GLY A 158 27.32 -10.19 4.83
CA GLY A 158 26.95 -10.08 3.42
C GLY A 158 25.75 -10.95 3.05
N ALA A 159 25.51 -11.11 1.75
CA ALA A 159 24.43 -11.95 1.23
C ALA A 159 24.94 -13.34 0.80
N GLY A 160 24.04 -14.33 0.78
CA GLY A 160 24.35 -15.69 0.33
C GLY A 160 25.37 -16.39 1.26
N ILE A 161 26.43 -16.96 0.67
CA ILE A 161 27.49 -17.67 1.43
C ILE A 161 28.29 -16.76 2.37
N TYR A 162 28.18 -15.44 2.21
CA TYR A 162 28.84 -14.43 3.04
C TYR A 162 27.94 -13.89 4.15
N GLY A 163 26.73 -14.45 4.31
CA GLY A 163 25.76 -14.08 5.32
C GLY A 163 25.47 -15.23 6.29
N GLY A 164 24.36 -15.10 7.02
CA GLY A 164 23.87 -16.15 7.93
C GLY A 164 24.41 -16.05 9.36
N GLU A 165 25.12 -14.98 9.69
CA GLU A 165 25.64 -14.73 11.04
C GLU A 165 24.89 -13.57 11.69
N VAL A 166 24.74 -13.65 13.02
CA VAL A 166 24.24 -12.51 13.82
C VAL A 166 25.41 -11.60 14.12
N VAL A 167 25.50 -10.48 13.40
CA VAL A 167 26.62 -9.53 13.46
C VAL A 167 26.51 -8.62 14.69
N ALA A 168 25.29 -8.18 14.99
CA ALA A 168 24.98 -7.35 16.14
C ALA A 168 23.58 -7.69 16.66
N LYS A 169 23.36 -7.52 17.97
CA LYS A 169 22.05 -7.66 18.59
C LYS A 169 21.97 -6.81 19.85
N GLY A 170 20.81 -6.23 20.12
CA GLY A 170 20.63 -5.37 21.29
C GLY A 170 19.65 -4.23 21.04
N THR A 171 19.79 -3.19 21.83
CA THR A 171 19.09 -1.91 21.63
C THR A 171 19.66 -1.18 20.41
N LEU A 172 18.97 -0.12 19.96
CA LEU A 172 19.49 0.77 18.93
C LEU A 172 20.91 1.30 19.25
N ALA A 173 21.19 1.62 20.51
CA ALA A 173 22.50 2.10 20.93
C ALA A 173 23.60 1.04 20.73
N ASP A 174 23.30 -0.22 21.03
CA ASP A 174 24.22 -1.34 20.83
C ASP A 174 24.54 -1.52 19.33
N ILE A 175 23.52 -1.46 18.46
CA ILE A 175 23.70 -1.54 17.00
C ILE A 175 24.55 -0.39 16.47
N LEU A 176 24.28 0.85 16.91
CA LEU A 176 25.04 2.03 16.50
C LEU A 176 26.50 2.01 16.94
N SER A 177 26.80 1.36 18.07
CA SER A 177 28.16 1.25 18.61
C SER A 177 28.98 0.11 18.00
N ASN A 178 28.36 -0.79 17.23
CA ASN A 178 29.01 -1.97 16.69
C ASN A 178 29.60 -1.71 15.29
N ASP A 179 30.94 -1.61 15.22
CA ASP A 179 31.67 -1.36 13.97
C ASP A 179 31.57 -2.50 12.93
N ASN A 180 31.10 -3.69 13.31
CA ASN A 180 30.86 -4.78 12.36
C ASN A 180 29.47 -4.70 11.72
N SER A 181 28.51 -4.00 12.34
CA SER A 181 27.15 -3.85 11.82
C SER A 181 27.12 -2.89 10.63
N LEU A 182 26.82 -3.41 9.43
CA LEU A 182 26.60 -2.57 8.25
C LEU A 182 25.40 -1.64 8.47
N THR A 183 24.33 -2.18 9.05
CA THR A 183 23.12 -1.45 9.42
C THR A 183 23.44 -0.30 10.39
N GLY A 184 24.23 -0.56 11.44
CA GLY A 184 24.69 0.47 12.38
C GLY A 184 25.49 1.60 11.71
N LYS A 185 26.32 1.28 10.72
CA LYS A 185 27.08 2.28 9.94
C LYS A 185 26.17 3.20 9.11
N TYR A 186 25.11 2.67 8.52
CA TYR A 186 24.12 3.49 7.80
C TYR A 186 23.27 4.33 8.77
N LEU A 187 22.78 3.75 9.87
CA LEU A 187 21.94 4.45 10.85
C LEU A 187 22.69 5.55 11.62
N SER A 188 24.00 5.40 11.82
CA SER A 188 24.88 6.43 12.42
C SER A 188 25.30 7.50 11.41
N GLY A 189 25.10 7.26 10.11
CA GLY A 189 25.56 8.12 9.04
C GLY A 189 27.06 8.05 8.75
N GLN A 190 27.78 7.06 9.30
CA GLN A 190 29.16 6.78 8.88
C GLN A 190 29.20 6.38 7.40
N LEU A 191 28.24 5.58 6.97
CA LEU A 191 27.94 5.28 5.57
C LEU A 191 26.66 5.99 5.15
N LYS A 192 26.61 6.47 3.92
CA LYS A 192 25.44 7.13 3.33
C LYS A 192 25.33 6.77 1.86
N VAL A 193 24.11 6.74 1.35
CA VAL A 193 23.89 6.67 -0.09
C VAL A 193 24.23 8.04 -0.68
N GLU A 194 25.26 8.10 -1.52
CA GLU A 194 25.68 9.36 -2.13
C GLU A 194 24.61 9.88 -3.10
N VAL A 195 24.22 11.13 -2.91
CA VAL A 195 23.33 11.81 -3.87
C VAL A 195 24.18 12.33 -5.02
N PRO A 196 23.87 11.97 -6.29
CA PRO A 196 24.62 12.44 -7.44
C PRO A 196 24.69 13.97 -7.49
N LYS A 197 25.91 14.53 -7.48
CA LYS A 197 26.14 15.99 -7.57
C LYS A 197 25.63 16.58 -8.89
N VAL A 198 25.63 15.77 -9.94
CA VAL A 198 25.16 16.14 -11.27
C VAL A 198 24.08 15.15 -11.69
N ARG A 199 22.91 15.66 -12.09
CA ARG A 199 21.83 14.87 -12.69
C ARG A 199 21.85 15.04 -14.20
N ARG A 200 21.56 13.96 -14.93
CA ARG A 200 21.38 14.04 -16.38
C ARG A 200 20.18 14.94 -16.68
N LYS A 201 20.39 15.95 -17.52
CA LYS A 201 19.31 16.81 -17.99
C LYS A 201 18.43 16.01 -18.96
N ALA A 202 17.11 16.19 -18.84
CA ALA A 202 16.18 15.67 -19.84
C ALA A 202 16.52 16.30 -21.20
N GLY A 203 16.57 15.46 -22.24
CA GLY A 203 16.68 15.91 -23.62
C GLY A 203 15.32 16.28 -24.19
N GLU A 204 15.24 16.44 -25.51
CA GLU A 204 13.98 16.70 -26.23
C GLU A 204 13.14 15.42 -26.44
N ALA A 205 13.77 14.25 -26.34
CA ALA A 205 13.13 12.96 -26.52
C ALA A 205 12.25 12.62 -25.31
N GLU A 206 10.94 12.42 -25.53
CA GLU A 206 9.99 11.99 -24.50
C GLU A 206 8.93 11.03 -25.05
N ILE A 207 8.36 10.23 -24.15
CA ILE A 207 7.11 9.49 -24.36
C ILE A 207 6.00 10.31 -23.71
N VAL A 208 4.92 10.56 -24.46
CA VAL A 208 3.76 11.27 -23.94
C VAL A 208 2.55 10.35 -23.97
N LEU A 209 2.01 10.08 -22.77
CA LEU A 209 0.76 9.38 -22.59
C LEU A 209 -0.36 10.41 -22.45
N LEU A 210 -1.34 10.36 -23.35
CA LEU A 210 -2.44 11.32 -23.41
C LEU A 210 -3.70 10.76 -22.75
N ASN A 211 -4.31 11.60 -21.91
CA ASN A 211 -5.63 11.41 -21.33
C ASN A 211 -5.83 10.05 -20.62
N ALA A 212 -4.84 9.64 -19.82
CA ALA A 212 -4.93 8.42 -19.03
C ALA A 212 -6.04 8.56 -17.97
N ASN A 213 -7.01 7.65 -18.03
CA ASN A 213 -8.28 7.73 -17.30
C ASN A 213 -8.74 6.38 -16.70
N LYS A 214 -7.86 5.37 -16.70
CA LYS A 214 -8.12 4.09 -16.05
C LYS A 214 -8.25 4.23 -14.53
N ASN A 215 -9.18 3.48 -13.93
CA ASN A 215 -9.45 3.45 -12.48
C ASN A 215 -9.66 4.87 -11.90
N ASN A 216 -8.76 5.35 -11.04
CA ASN A 216 -8.85 6.65 -10.40
C ASN A 216 -7.99 7.73 -11.08
N LEU A 217 -7.39 7.45 -12.24
CA LEU A 217 -6.69 8.44 -13.04
C LEU A 217 -7.71 9.44 -13.62
N LYS A 218 -7.38 10.73 -13.55
CA LYS A 218 -8.30 11.83 -13.88
C LYS A 218 -7.96 12.48 -15.20
N ASN A 219 -8.01 11.72 -16.30
CA ASN A 219 -7.75 12.24 -17.65
C ASN A 219 -6.38 12.94 -17.74
N ILE A 220 -5.34 12.30 -17.22
CA ILE A 220 -4.02 12.94 -17.06
C ILE A 220 -3.15 12.77 -18.31
N ASN A 221 -2.40 13.82 -18.65
CA ASN A 221 -1.32 13.74 -19.63
C ASN A 221 0.01 13.56 -18.89
N VAL A 222 0.81 12.58 -19.29
CA VAL A 222 2.09 12.26 -18.64
C VAL A 222 3.21 12.30 -19.65
N HIS A 223 4.14 13.21 -19.43
CA HIS A 223 5.35 13.39 -20.23
C HIS A 223 6.52 12.70 -19.52
N ILE A 224 7.15 11.73 -20.19
CA ILE A 224 8.22 10.90 -19.64
C ILE A 224 9.48 11.12 -20.47
N PRO A 225 10.46 11.88 -19.96
CA PRO A 225 11.70 12.13 -20.69
C PRO A 225 12.49 10.83 -20.86
N LEU A 226 13.03 10.63 -22.07
CA LEU A 226 13.87 9.49 -22.40
C LEU A 226 15.33 9.73 -21.99
N GLY A 227 16.03 8.63 -21.75
CA GLY A 227 17.46 8.64 -21.43
C GLY A 227 17.80 9.13 -20.03
N VAL A 228 16.82 9.36 -19.15
CA VAL A 228 17.04 9.76 -17.74
C VAL A 228 16.46 8.76 -16.76
N PHE A 229 16.89 8.83 -15.50
CA PHE A 229 16.36 8.01 -14.41
C PHE A 229 15.09 8.65 -13.84
N THR A 230 13.93 8.16 -14.28
CA THR A 230 12.61 8.69 -13.91
C THR A 230 11.98 7.83 -12.81
N VAL A 231 11.48 8.48 -11.75
CA VAL A 231 10.79 7.82 -10.63
C VAL A 231 9.34 8.28 -10.60
N ILE A 232 8.40 7.34 -10.60
CA ILE A 232 6.98 7.59 -10.33
C ILE A 232 6.73 7.38 -8.83
N THR A 233 6.46 8.46 -8.10
CA THR A 233 6.22 8.43 -6.65
C THR A 233 4.82 8.94 -6.28
N GLY A 234 4.43 8.78 -5.02
CA GLY A 234 3.12 9.17 -4.49
C GLY A 234 2.58 8.19 -3.44
N VAL A 235 1.52 8.59 -2.76
CA VAL A 235 0.89 7.79 -1.69
C VAL A 235 0.22 6.51 -2.21
N SER A 236 -0.02 5.53 -1.34
CA SER A 236 -0.76 4.31 -1.70
C SER A 236 -2.16 4.68 -2.22
N GLY A 237 -2.62 4.00 -3.27
CA GLY A 237 -3.89 4.33 -3.93
C GLY A 237 -3.84 5.53 -4.90
N SER A 238 -2.72 6.23 -5.07
CA SER A 238 -2.64 7.39 -5.98
C SER A 238 -2.70 7.06 -7.49
N GLY A 239 -2.77 5.77 -7.86
CA GLY A 239 -2.83 5.33 -9.25
C GLY A 239 -1.47 5.02 -9.90
N LYS A 240 -0.36 4.93 -9.14
CA LYS A 240 0.98 4.61 -9.69
C LYS A 240 1.03 3.29 -10.47
N SER A 241 0.53 2.21 -9.86
CA SER A 241 0.52 0.89 -10.49
C SER A 241 -0.42 0.85 -11.69
N THR A 242 -1.56 1.56 -11.62
CA THR A 242 -2.45 1.69 -12.78
C THR A 242 -1.77 2.45 -13.92
N LEU A 243 -1.14 3.59 -13.63
CA LEU A 243 -0.41 4.37 -14.62
C LEU A 243 0.72 3.54 -15.28
N LEU A 244 1.54 2.85 -14.49
CA LEU A 244 2.69 2.12 -15.01
C LEU A 244 2.31 0.76 -15.64
N ASN A 245 1.65 -0.11 -14.87
CA ASN A 245 1.46 -1.52 -15.23
C ASN A 245 0.18 -1.78 -16.02
N GLU A 246 -0.87 -0.97 -15.83
CA GLU A 246 -2.17 -1.20 -16.48
C GLU A 246 -2.41 -0.29 -17.69
N VAL A 247 -1.64 0.79 -17.83
CA VAL A 247 -1.78 1.77 -18.93
C VAL A 247 -0.47 1.89 -19.71
N LEU A 248 0.59 2.47 -19.14
CA LEU A 248 1.81 2.80 -19.86
C LEU A 248 2.51 1.58 -20.48
N TYR A 249 2.77 0.55 -19.69
CA TYR A 249 3.46 -0.64 -20.18
C TYR A 249 2.66 -1.39 -21.26
N PRO A 250 1.37 -1.73 -21.06
CA PRO A 250 0.57 -2.36 -22.11
C PRO A 250 0.43 -1.52 -23.38
N ALA A 251 0.32 -0.19 -23.25
CA ALA A 251 0.28 0.73 -24.39
C ALA A 251 1.57 0.67 -25.21
N LEU A 252 2.74 0.76 -24.55
CA LEU A 252 4.03 0.65 -25.21
C LEU A 252 4.27 -0.74 -25.81
N ASP A 253 3.96 -1.80 -25.08
CA ASP A 253 4.17 -3.17 -25.52
C ASP A 253 3.35 -3.49 -26.78
N SER A 254 2.08 -3.04 -26.81
CA SER A 254 1.20 -3.22 -27.96
C SER A 254 1.66 -2.41 -29.18
N ARG A 255 2.06 -1.16 -28.99
CA ARG A 255 2.57 -0.29 -30.07
C ARG A 255 3.85 -0.86 -30.68
N LEU A 256 4.77 -1.36 -29.86
CA LEU A 256 6.08 -1.84 -30.30
C LEU A 256 6.06 -3.27 -30.89
N LYS A 257 5.23 -4.19 -30.40
CA LYS A 257 5.23 -5.60 -30.86
C LYS A 257 4.39 -5.88 -32.09
N SER A 258 3.23 -5.24 -32.20
CA SER A 258 2.17 -5.76 -33.08
C SER A 258 1.52 -4.72 -33.97
N ASN A 259 1.87 -3.42 -33.82
CA ASN A 259 1.11 -2.31 -34.40
C ASN A 259 -0.42 -2.39 -34.12
N THR A 260 -0.81 -3.16 -33.09
CA THR A 260 -2.19 -3.28 -32.66
C THR A 260 -2.51 -2.17 -31.68
N SER A 261 -3.73 -1.67 -31.74
CA SER A 261 -4.19 -0.58 -30.89
C SER A 261 -4.77 -1.16 -29.60
N TYR A 262 -3.93 -1.39 -28.60
CA TYR A 262 -4.41 -1.58 -27.23
C TYR A 262 -4.89 -0.23 -26.71
N PHE A 263 -6.19 -0.10 -26.52
CA PHE A 263 -6.81 1.08 -25.92
C PHE A 263 -7.62 0.64 -24.71
N ASP A 264 -7.06 0.89 -23.53
CA ASP A 264 -7.76 0.65 -22.28
C ASP A 264 -7.33 1.71 -21.26
N GLY A 265 -8.17 2.71 -21.12
CA GLY A 265 -8.01 3.75 -20.11
C GLY A 265 -6.98 4.84 -20.44
N PHE A 266 -6.79 5.16 -21.72
CA PHE A 266 -6.04 6.31 -22.23
C PHE A 266 -6.48 6.65 -23.66
N GLU A 267 -6.12 7.84 -24.16
CA GLU A 267 -6.48 8.29 -25.52
C GLU A 267 -5.42 7.93 -26.55
N ASP A 268 -4.16 8.27 -26.29
CA ASP A 268 -3.05 7.90 -27.18
C ASP A 268 -1.71 7.87 -26.44
N ILE A 269 -0.70 7.30 -27.08
CA ILE A 269 0.69 7.36 -26.66
C ILE A 269 1.55 7.73 -27.86
N VAL A 270 2.35 8.79 -27.69
CA VAL A 270 3.20 9.35 -28.76
C VAL A 270 4.65 9.42 -28.32
N GLY A 271 5.58 9.45 -29.29
CA GLY A 271 7.02 9.49 -29.02
C GLY A 271 7.61 8.12 -28.67
N TYR A 272 6.82 7.04 -28.76
CA TYR A 272 7.27 5.67 -28.54
C TYR A 272 8.18 5.16 -29.67
N GLU A 273 8.15 5.81 -30.85
CA GLU A 273 9.00 5.49 -32.00
C GLU A 273 10.49 5.69 -31.72
N GLN A 274 10.82 6.37 -30.62
CA GLN A 274 12.19 6.64 -30.17
C GLN A 274 12.78 5.48 -29.36
N ILE A 275 12.01 4.41 -29.11
CA ILE A 275 12.47 3.22 -28.38
C ILE A 275 12.19 1.95 -29.19
N ASP A 276 13.13 0.99 -29.15
CA ASP A 276 13.00 -0.24 -29.93
C ASP A 276 12.19 -1.33 -29.20
N LYS A 277 12.22 -1.32 -27.86
CA LYS A 277 11.64 -2.38 -27.03
C LYS A 277 11.31 -1.87 -25.63
N VAL A 278 10.22 -2.36 -25.07
CA VAL A 278 9.88 -2.25 -23.65
C VAL A 278 9.99 -3.63 -22.97
N ILE A 279 10.51 -3.67 -21.75
CA ILE A 279 10.65 -4.88 -20.94
C ILE A 279 10.13 -4.58 -19.54
N GLN A 280 9.16 -5.35 -19.07
CA GLN A 280 8.72 -5.34 -17.67
C GLN A 280 9.42 -6.45 -16.90
N ILE A 281 9.93 -6.12 -15.71
CA ILE A 281 10.56 -7.06 -14.77
C ILE A 281 9.69 -7.00 -13.51
N ASN A 282 8.98 -8.10 -13.21
CA ASN A 282 8.12 -8.26 -12.04
C ASN A 282 8.61 -9.42 -11.18
#